data_AF-A0A935V535-F1
#
_entry.id   AF-A0A935V535-F1
#
_cell.length_a   1.000
_cell.length_b   1.000
_cell.length_c   1.000
_cell.angle_alpha   90.00
_cell.angle_beta   90.00
_cell.angle_gamma   90.00
#
_symmetry.space_group_name_H-M   'P 1'
#
loop_
_entity.id
_entity.type
_entity.pdbx_description
1 polymer ?
#
loop_
_entity_poly.entity_id
_entity_poly.type
_entity_poly.pdbx_seq_one_letter_code
_entity_poly.pdbx_strand_id
1 'polypeptide(L)'
;MENLQPTGQDHLSAAQQLLDDDRHFVQAVTRMGDDQEVVAVEDIFEIHGVKLLARGSRINSAVLDKLLGHRLREPIETRLTADAGVSPTELANAAAQFVDTDAWWRRMAARSGDAMAIRHGLSRLKIPAPLCFRLTVLREQRPALYLHSLRTALLSHYLALRLGLSATDTERLLLAALCHDFGELHTDPAILEPGHRITDEERRFVYVHPVTGYLILNHISAVHPEVARAVLHHHERLDGSGYPSRLRGDAISRLARILTVAEVAETILARFADNRRLSALLRLNLSKYDVHAVAMLHELLLVDPDLGRENAALPPDALNRQLSLLSGLLSGWARFRMSLDEPAIADAGPSLDFLFERIQTLNSTLRQFGFDPDSFETLSTLAREHPEIASELAVVVEEMTFQLAEIAREIARREDAGELNLRADTLEALAYWKKALMAALADS
;
A
#
# COMPACT_ATOMS: atom_id res chain seq x y z
N MET A 1 -18.33 -7.85 -15.20
CA MET A 1 -17.00 -8.48 -15.22
C MET A 1 -16.15 -7.65 -16.16
N GLU A 2 -15.45 -6.65 -15.64
CA GLU A 2 -14.41 -5.94 -16.41
C GLU A 2 -13.30 -6.95 -16.74
N ASN A 3 -12.73 -6.86 -17.95
CA ASN A 3 -11.67 -7.73 -18.43
C ASN A 3 -10.39 -7.50 -17.58
N LEU A 4 -10.25 -8.27 -16.50
CA LEU A 4 -8.99 -8.40 -15.79
C LEU A 4 -7.96 -9.04 -16.74
N GLN A 5 -6.75 -8.49 -16.77
CA GLN A 5 -5.63 -9.08 -17.50
C GLN A 5 -5.32 -10.50 -16.97
N PRO A 6 -4.56 -11.36 -17.70
CA PRO A 6 -4.30 -12.75 -17.31
C PRO A 6 -3.81 -12.91 -15.87
N THR A 7 -2.93 -12.02 -15.42
CA THR A 7 -2.45 -11.98 -14.01
C THR A 7 -3.55 -11.63 -13.00
N GLY A 8 -4.56 -10.84 -13.38
CA GLY A 8 -5.71 -10.51 -12.55
C GLY A 8 -6.67 -11.68 -12.32
N GLN A 9 -6.72 -12.66 -13.23
CA GLN A 9 -7.52 -13.88 -13.03
C GLN A 9 -6.92 -14.80 -11.96
N ASP A 10 -5.59 -14.92 -11.92
CA ASP A 10 -4.88 -15.68 -10.89
C ASP A 10 -5.05 -15.03 -9.50
N HIS A 11 -4.94 -13.69 -9.42
CA HIS A 11 -5.19 -12.97 -8.18
C HIS A 11 -6.63 -13.11 -7.69
N LEU A 12 -7.61 -13.12 -8.59
CA LEU A 12 -9.02 -13.33 -8.23
C LEU A 12 -9.26 -14.74 -7.66
N SER A 13 -8.70 -15.78 -8.29
CA SER A 13 -8.79 -17.14 -7.78
C SER A 13 -8.13 -17.28 -6.42
N ALA A 14 -6.94 -16.70 -6.23
CA ALA A 14 -6.24 -16.70 -4.95
C ALA A 14 -7.03 -15.95 -3.86
N ALA A 15 -7.60 -14.78 -4.18
CA ALA A 15 -8.44 -14.02 -3.26
C ALA A 15 -9.69 -14.81 -2.84
N GLN A 16 -10.33 -15.50 -3.77
CA GLN A 16 -11.49 -16.34 -3.47
C GLN A 16 -11.10 -17.52 -2.56
N GLN A 17 -9.94 -18.14 -2.79
CA GLN A 17 -9.44 -19.22 -1.93
C GLN A 17 -9.18 -18.74 -0.50
N LEU A 18 -8.63 -17.53 -0.32
CA LEU A 18 -8.43 -16.94 1.01
C LEU A 18 -9.75 -16.69 1.74
N LEU A 19 -10.76 -16.19 1.04
CA LEU A 19 -12.11 -15.98 1.60
C LEU A 19 -12.85 -17.29 1.88
N ASP A 20 -12.54 -18.35 1.13
CA ASP A 20 -13.17 -19.65 1.28
C ASP A 20 -12.59 -20.46 2.47
N ASP A 21 -11.30 -20.32 2.77
CA ASP A 21 -10.64 -20.91 3.95
C ASP A 21 -10.91 -20.06 5.21
N ASP A 22 -10.84 -18.73 5.08
CA ASP A 22 -11.14 -17.71 6.09
C ASP A 22 -10.49 -17.89 7.48
N ARG A 23 -9.51 -18.80 7.58
CA ARG A 23 -9.01 -19.29 8.87
C ARG A 23 -8.42 -18.20 9.75
N HIS A 24 -7.68 -17.28 9.15
CA HIS A 24 -6.96 -16.23 9.89
C HIS A 24 -7.93 -15.20 10.44
N PHE A 25 -8.98 -14.87 9.68
CA PHE A 25 -10.03 -13.98 10.15
C PHE A 25 -10.87 -14.65 11.24
N VAL A 26 -11.30 -15.91 11.04
CA VAL A 26 -12.05 -16.66 12.06
C VAL A 26 -11.22 -16.80 13.35
N GLN A 27 -9.92 -17.09 13.25
CA GLN A 27 -9.00 -17.12 14.40
C GLN A 27 -8.88 -15.76 15.10
N ALA A 28 -8.86 -14.65 14.35
CA ALA A 28 -8.83 -13.32 14.93
C ALA A 28 -10.14 -13.01 15.67
N VAL A 29 -11.29 -13.36 15.08
CA VAL A 29 -12.62 -13.20 15.68
C VAL A 29 -12.75 -14.02 16.98
N THR A 30 -12.31 -15.27 16.98
CA THR A 30 -12.40 -16.12 18.18
C THR A 30 -11.44 -15.68 19.28
N ARG A 31 -10.21 -15.26 18.95
CA ARG A 31 -9.26 -14.70 19.92
C ARG A 31 -9.80 -13.43 20.55
N MET A 32 -10.33 -12.53 19.72
CA MET A 32 -11.03 -11.33 20.20
C MET A 32 -12.16 -11.69 21.18
N GLY A 33 -12.93 -12.74 20.90
CA GLY A 33 -14.01 -13.22 21.78
C GLY A 33 -13.59 -13.84 23.12
N ASP A 34 -12.29 -14.12 23.31
CA ASP A 34 -11.76 -14.51 24.61
C ASP A 34 -11.76 -13.32 25.58
N ASP A 35 -11.42 -12.12 25.07
CA ASP A 35 -11.27 -10.89 25.86
C ASP A 35 -12.52 -10.00 25.89
N GLN A 36 -13.36 -10.05 24.85
CA GLN A 36 -14.58 -9.25 24.75
C GLN A 36 -15.84 -10.09 24.41
N GLU A 37 -17.02 -9.53 24.63
CA GLU A 37 -18.28 -10.23 24.37
C GLU A 37 -18.61 -10.22 22.89
N VAL A 38 -18.31 -11.32 22.20
CA VAL A 38 -18.73 -11.56 20.81
C VAL A 38 -19.84 -12.60 20.80
N VAL A 39 -21.00 -12.26 20.25
CA VAL A 39 -22.18 -13.14 20.24
C VAL A 39 -22.81 -13.26 18.87
N ALA A 40 -23.33 -14.46 18.57
CA ALA A 40 -24.10 -14.72 17.37
C ALA A 40 -25.49 -14.06 17.48
N VAL A 41 -25.80 -13.12 16.59
CA VAL A 41 -27.12 -12.46 16.56
C VAL A 41 -28.21 -13.35 15.94
N GLU A 42 -27.80 -14.35 15.16
CA GLU A 42 -28.64 -15.37 14.52
C GLU A 42 -27.95 -16.74 14.58
N ASP A 43 -28.65 -17.80 14.16
CA ASP A 43 -28.06 -19.13 14.03
C ASP A 43 -26.99 -19.13 12.91
N ILE A 44 -25.84 -19.77 13.17
CA ILE A 44 -24.73 -19.91 12.22
C ILE A 44 -24.79 -21.31 11.62
N PHE A 45 -24.75 -21.38 10.28
CA PHE A 45 -24.86 -22.62 9.51
C PHE A 45 -23.65 -22.82 8.61
N GLU A 46 -23.33 -24.07 8.31
CA GLU A 46 -22.46 -24.42 7.18
C GLU A 46 -23.25 -24.43 5.85
N ILE A 47 -22.52 -24.49 4.73
CA ILE A 47 -23.07 -24.36 3.37
C ILE A 47 -24.21 -25.36 3.03
N HIS A 48 -24.21 -26.59 3.56
CA HIS A 48 -25.27 -27.60 3.37
C HIS A 48 -26.43 -27.48 4.39
N GLY A 49 -26.38 -26.51 5.30
CA GLY A 49 -27.43 -26.19 6.26
C GLY A 49 -27.42 -26.90 7.60
N VAL A 50 -26.32 -27.56 7.96
CA VAL A 50 -26.09 -28.00 9.34
C VAL A 50 -25.85 -26.78 10.23
N LYS A 51 -26.61 -26.67 11.32
CA LYS A 51 -26.42 -25.61 12.31
C LYS A 51 -25.16 -25.87 13.13
N LEU A 52 -24.24 -24.91 13.13
CA LEU A 52 -23.02 -24.94 13.92
C LEU A 52 -23.23 -24.28 15.28
N LEU A 53 -23.77 -23.06 15.33
CA LEU A 53 -23.99 -22.33 16.57
C LEU A 53 -25.40 -21.74 16.59
N ALA A 54 -26.03 -21.72 17.77
CA ALA A 54 -27.34 -21.11 17.95
C ALA A 54 -27.20 -19.60 18.19
N ARG A 55 -28.24 -18.84 17.87
CA ARG A 55 -28.38 -17.43 18.29
C ARG A 55 -28.09 -17.30 19.80
N GLY A 56 -27.31 -16.28 20.15
CA GLY A 56 -26.86 -16.00 21.52
C GLY A 56 -25.63 -16.81 21.95
N SER A 57 -25.10 -17.69 21.10
CA SER A 57 -23.83 -18.38 21.40
C SER A 57 -22.69 -17.37 21.46
N ARG A 58 -21.86 -17.47 22.50
CA ARG A 58 -20.60 -16.73 22.58
C ARG A 58 -19.60 -17.30 21.57
N ILE A 59 -18.93 -16.40 20.85
CA ILE A 59 -17.83 -16.73 19.95
C ILE A 59 -16.53 -16.44 20.68
N ASN A 60 -15.67 -17.45 20.79
CA ASN A 60 -14.37 -17.38 21.44
C ASN A 60 -13.50 -18.57 20.97
N SER A 61 -12.28 -18.72 21.47
CA SER A 61 -11.37 -19.79 21.00
C SER A 61 -11.91 -21.21 21.25
N ALA A 62 -12.87 -21.40 22.15
CA ALA A 62 -13.47 -22.72 22.40
C ALA A 62 -14.37 -23.23 21.26
N VAL A 63 -14.86 -22.34 20.39
CA VAL A 63 -15.66 -22.73 19.22
C VAL A 63 -14.85 -22.74 17.91
N LEU A 64 -13.55 -22.45 17.97
CA LEU A 64 -12.69 -22.30 16.80
C LEU A 64 -12.67 -23.56 15.93
N ASP A 65 -12.37 -24.73 16.51
CA ASP A 65 -12.29 -25.99 15.76
C ASP A 65 -13.60 -26.33 15.06
N LYS A 66 -14.73 -25.99 15.71
CA LYS A 66 -16.06 -26.19 15.15
C LYS A 66 -16.34 -25.25 13.96
N LEU A 67 -15.81 -24.04 13.98
CA LEU A 67 -15.97 -23.09 12.88
C LEU A 67 -15.03 -23.44 11.72
N LEU A 68 -13.75 -23.71 11.99
CA LEU A 68 -12.77 -24.05 10.96
C LEU A 68 -12.99 -25.43 10.31
N GLY A 69 -13.67 -26.35 11.01
CA GLY A 69 -14.01 -27.66 10.46
C GLY A 69 -15.09 -27.63 9.37
N HIS A 70 -15.70 -26.47 9.11
CA HIS A 70 -16.85 -26.35 8.21
C HIS A 70 -16.76 -25.08 7.34
N ARG A 71 -17.20 -25.18 6.08
CA ARG A 71 -17.40 -24.00 5.25
C ARG A 71 -18.68 -23.29 5.65
N LEU A 72 -18.60 -22.05 6.11
CA LEU A 72 -19.75 -21.27 6.55
C LEU A 72 -20.64 -20.88 5.36
N ARG A 73 -21.95 -20.84 5.58
CA ARG A 73 -22.92 -20.41 4.56
C ARG A 73 -22.73 -18.96 4.14
N GLU A 74 -22.44 -18.11 5.11
CA GLU A 74 -22.21 -16.69 4.96
C GLU A 74 -20.97 -16.29 5.76
N PRO A 75 -20.29 -15.20 5.38
CA PRO A 75 -19.18 -14.66 6.16
C PRO A 75 -19.59 -14.43 7.61
N ILE A 76 -18.77 -14.90 8.55
CA ILE A 76 -19.17 -15.05 9.96
C ILE A 76 -19.63 -13.73 10.57
N GLU A 77 -18.94 -12.64 10.25
CA GLU A 77 -19.17 -11.30 10.79
C GLU A 77 -20.50 -10.67 10.37
N THR A 78 -21.20 -11.23 9.38
CA THR A 78 -22.58 -10.85 9.06
C THR A 78 -23.56 -11.29 10.15
N ARG A 79 -23.17 -12.27 10.97
CA ARG A 79 -24.00 -12.90 12.02
C ARG A 79 -23.50 -12.59 13.42
N LEU A 80 -22.53 -11.71 13.59
CA LEU A 80 -21.93 -11.39 14.88
C LEU A 80 -22.17 -9.94 15.29
N THR A 81 -22.18 -9.74 16.61
CA THR A 81 -21.98 -8.43 17.22
C THR A 81 -20.90 -8.55 18.29
N ALA A 82 -20.19 -7.45 18.54
CA ALA A 82 -19.25 -7.31 19.65
C ALA A 82 -19.70 -6.16 20.55
N ASP A 83 -19.49 -6.29 21.86
CA ASP A 83 -19.55 -5.12 22.75
C ASP A 83 -18.39 -4.15 22.44
N ALA A 84 -18.57 -2.88 22.81
CA ALA A 84 -17.60 -1.81 22.56
C ALA A 84 -17.07 -1.72 21.10
N GLY A 85 -17.85 -2.19 20.12
CA GLY A 85 -17.45 -2.24 18.72
C GLY A 85 -17.15 -0.86 18.12
N VAL A 86 -16.27 -0.84 17.11
CA VAL A 86 -15.94 0.36 16.35
C VAL A 86 -17.19 0.87 15.63
N SER A 87 -17.57 2.11 15.94
CA SER A 87 -18.67 2.84 15.32
C SER A 87 -18.17 4.14 14.66
N PRO A 88 -18.98 4.79 13.79
CA PRO A 88 -18.65 6.12 13.27
C PRO A 88 -18.31 7.15 14.36
N THR A 89 -18.99 7.08 15.51
CA THR A 89 -18.71 7.94 16.67
C THR A 89 -17.36 7.62 17.31
N GLU A 90 -17.04 6.33 17.48
CA GLU A 90 -15.74 5.91 18.01
C GLU A 90 -14.58 6.30 17.09
N LEU A 91 -14.73 6.13 15.77
CA LEU A 91 -13.77 6.60 14.78
C LEU A 91 -13.55 8.11 14.88
N ALA A 92 -14.63 8.87 15.00
CA ALA A 92 -14.56 10.32 15.14
C ALA A 92 -13.86 10.76 16.43
N ASN A 93 -14.08 10.04 17.54
CA ASN A 93 -13.41 10.30 18.82
C ASN A 93 -11.91 9.94 18.75
N ALA A 94 -11.57 8.79 18.18
CA ALA A 94 -10.18 8.37 17.98
C ALA A 94 -9.41 9.36 17.08
N ALA A 95 -10.05 9.82 15.99
CA ALA A 95 -9.48 10.85 15.11
C ALA A 95 -9.24 12.17 15.85
N ALA A 96 -10.20 12.61 16.67
CA ALA A 96 -10.05 13.82 17.47
C ALA A 96 -8.88 13.69 18.46
N GLN A 97 -8.72 12.52 19.08
CA GLN A 97 -7.59 12.26 19.96
C GLN A 97 -6.25 12.44 19.24
N PHE A 98 -6.08 11.92 18.01
CA PHE A 98 -4.85 12.13 17.23
C PHE A 98 -4.58 13.62 16.96
N VAL A 99 -5.60 14.34 16.51
CA VAL A 99 -5.51 15.79 16.26
C VAL A 99 -5.17 16.56 17.54
N ASP A 100 -5.66 16.10 18.69
CA ASP A 100 -5.43 16.75 19.97
C ASP A 100 -4.09 16.40 20.61
N THR A 101 -3.52 15.22 20.35
CA THR A 101 -2.27 14.78 20.98
C THR A 101 -1.03 15.05 20.13
N ASP A 102 -1.16 15.04 18.81
CA ASP A 102 -0.02 15.10 17.89
C ASP A 102 0.02 16.43 17.12
N ALA A 103 1.20 17.07 17.12
CA ALA A 103 1.37 18.39 16.52
C ALA A 103 1.21 18.39 14.99
N TRP A 104 1.61 17.30 14.33
CA TRP A 104 1.49 17.14 12.88
C TRP A 104 0.02 17.03 12.49
N TRP A 105 -0.73 16.14 13.16
CA TRP A 105 -2.16 15.94 12.89
C TRP A 105 -2.99 17.19 13.24
N ARG A 106 -2.68 17.88 14.34
CA ARG A 106 -3.33 19.15 14.71
C ARG A 106 -3.21 20.20 13.62
N ARG A 107 -2.02 20.31 13.05
CA ARG A 107 -1.72 21.30 12.01
C ARG A 107 -2.42 20.97 10.70
N MET A 108 -2.40 19.70 10.30
CA MET A 108 -3.17 19.23 9.15
C MET A 108 -4.65 19.62 9.29
N ALA A 109 -5.25 19.34 10.45
CA ALA A 109 -6.65 19.68 10.72
C ALA A 109 -6.90 21.19 10.62
N ALA A 110 -6.02 22.02 11.19
CA ALA A 110 -6.15 23.49 11.11
C ALA A 110 -6.09 24.02 9.66
N ARG A 111 -5.32 23.38 8.77
CA ARG A 111 -5.23 23.78 7.35
C ARG A 111 -6.35 23.24 6.47
N SER A 112 -7.17 22.33 6.98
CA SER A 112 -8.35 21.86 6.26
C SER A 112 -9.46 22.92 6.18
N GLY A 113 -9.35 24.01 6.95
CA GLY A 113 -10.32 25.11 7.03
C GLY A 113 -11.34 24.95 8.17
N ASP A 114 -11.55 23.73 8.66
CA ASP A 114 -12.37 23.43 9.84
C ASP A 114 -11.74 22.25 10.61
N ALA A 115 -11.20 22.52 11.80
CA ALA A 115 -10.55 21.51 12.64
C ALA A 115 -11.51 20.37 13.05
N MET A 116 -12.83 20.62 13.06
CA MET A 116 -13.84 19.62 13.38
C MET A 116 -14.37 18.89 12.15
N ALA A 117 -13.99 19.30 10.93
CA ALA A 117 -14.53 18.70 9.70
C ALA A 117 -14.26 17.20 9.64
N ILE A 118 -13.08 16.74 10.07
CA ILE A 118 -12.77 15.30 10.11
C ILE A 118 -13.68 14.53 11.07
N ARG A 119 -13.93 15.09 12.26
CA ARG A 119 -14.80 14.50 13.27
C ARG A 119 -16.24 14.43 12.74
N HIS A 120 -16.70 15.49 12.07
CA HIS A 120 -18.01 15.52 11.42
C HIS A 120 -18.10 14.54 10.25
N GLY A 121 -17.04 14.42 9.45
CA GLY A 121 -16.95 13.49 8.32
C GLY A 121 -17.08 12.04 8.78
N LEU A 122 -16.26 11.63 9.75
CA LEU A 122 -16.27 10.27 10.29
C LEU A 122 -17.59 9.92 11.01
N SER A 123 -18.13 10.83 11.84
CA SER A 123 -19.38 10.57 12.57
C SER A 123 -20.62 10.44 11.69
N ARG A 124 -20.58 10.96 10.45
CA ARG A 124 -21.68 10.87 9.47
C ARG A 124 -21.60 9.63 8.58
N LEU A 125 -20.49 8.89 8.60
CA LEU A 125 -20.35 7.70 7.77
C LEU A 125 -21.43 6.67 8.10
N LYS A 126 -22.08 6.18 7.04
CA LYS A 126 -23.01 5.05 7.13
C LYS A 126 -22.24 3.77 6.87
N ILE A 127 -21.59 3.25 7.91
CA ILE A 127 -20.79 2.04 7.84
C ILE A 127 -21.69 0.83 8.10
N PRO A 128 -21.83 -0.13 7.16
CA PRO A 128 -22.56 -1.37 7.39
C PRO A 128 -21.99 -2.15 8.58
N ALA A 129 -22.86 -2.83 9.34
CA ALA A 129 -22.47 -3.58 10.54
C ALA A 129 -21.31 -4.58 10.31
N PRO A 130 -21.25 -5.34 9.19
CA PRO A 130 -20.11 -6.23 8.91
C PRO A 130 -18.76 -5.50 8.77
N LEU A 131 -18.75 -4.24 8.31
CA LEU A 131 -17.53 -3.43 8.20
C LEU A 131 -17.14 -2.83 9.55
N CYS A 132 -18.11 -2.37 10.35
CA CYS A 132 -17.87 -1.99 11.76
C CYS A 132 -17.26 -3.16 12.56
N PHE A 133 -17.77 -4.37 12.36
CA PHE A 133 -17.22 -5.56 13.01
C PHE A 133 -15.78 -5.83 12.57
N ARG A 134 -15.46 -5.75 11.27
CA ARG A 134 -14.07 -5.87 10.78
C ARG A 134 -13.14 -4.80 11.35
N LEU A 135 -13.59 -3.55 11.44
CA LEU A 135 -12.82 -2.49 12.11
C LEU A 135 -12.57 -2.80 13.58
N THR A 136 -13.53 -3.43 14.26
CA THR A 136 -13.38 -3.90 15.64
C THR A 136 -12.32 -5.00 15.72
N VAL A 137 -12.39 -6.00 14.83
CA VAL A 137 -11.36 -7.06 14.75
C VAL A 137 -9.98 -6.46 14.49
N LEU A 138 -9.87 -5.49 13.57
CA LEU A 138 -8.62 -4.77 13.34
C LEU A 138 -8.12 -4.06 14.60
N ARG A 139 -8.98 -3.30 15.29
CA ARG A 139 -8.61 -2.56 16.50
C ARG A 139 -8.04 -3.48 17.59
N GLU A 140 -8.71 -4.61 17.83
CA GLU A 140 -8.33 -5.52 18.92
C GLU A 140 -7.18 -6.47 18.56
N GLN A 141 -7.14 -6.97 17.32
CA GLN A 141 -6.20 -8.04 16.94
C GLN A 141 -5.03 -7.52 16.10
N ARG A 142 -5.18 -6.35 15.46
CA ARG A 142 -4.21 -5.74 14.55
C ARG A 142 -4.11 -4.22 14.77
N PRO A 143 -3.81 -3.75 15.99
CA PRO A 143 -3.93 -2.33 16.33
C PRO A 143 -3.10 -1.41 15.42
N ALA A 144 -1.92 -1.85 14.97
CA ALA A 144 -1.11 -1.09 14.02
C ALA A 144 -1.82 -0.86 12.67
N LEU A 145 -2.47 -1.89 12.13
CA LEU A 145 -3.22 -1.81 10.86
C LEU A 145 -4.50 -0.98 11.00
N TYR A 146 -5.18 -1.06 12.15
CA TYR A 146 -6.29 -0.16 12.47
C TYR A 146 -5.86 1.31 12.49
N LEU A 147 -4.72 1.60 13.15
CA LEU A 147 -4.18 2.96 13.21
C LEU A 147 -3.76 3.47 11.83
N HIS A 148 -3.14 2.62 11.01
CA HIS A 148 -2.82 2.91 9.62
C HIS A 148 -4.10 3.32 8.85
N SER A 149 -5.14 2.48 8.87
CA SER A 149 -6.42 2.76 8.21
C SER A 149 -7.05 4.08 8.66
N LEU A 150 -7.03 4.36 9.97
CA LEU A 150 -7.59 5.60 10.52
C LEU A 150 -6.79 6.83 10.06
N ARG A 151 -5.46 6.79 10.15
CA ARG A 151 -4.59 7.91 9.73
C ARG A 151 -4.63 8.14 8.22
N THR A 152 -4.70 7.07 7.43
CA THR A 152 -4.94 7.15 5.98
C THR A 152 -6.29 7.80 5.68
N ALA A 153 -7.33 7.53 6.48
CA ALA A 153 -8.62 8.23 6.37
C ALA A 153 -8.52 9.72 6.73
N LEU A 154 -7.74 10.10 7.74
CA LEU A 154 -7.49 11.50 8.10
C LEU A 154 -6.82 12.27 6.95
N LEU A 155 -5.77 11.70 6.37
CA LEU A 155 -5.08 12.26 5.20
C LEU A 155 -5.99 12.32 3.97
N SER A 156 -6.75 11.27 3.72
CA SER A 156 -7.70 11.20 2.61
C SER A 156 -8.77 12.29 2.71
N HIS A 157 -9.31 12.52 3.91
CA HIS A 157 -10.28 13.59 4.15
C HIS A 157 -9.68 14.97 3.95
N TYR A 158 -8.46 15.20 4.45
CA TYR A 158 -7.74 16.44 4.18
C TYR A 158 -7.61 16.72 2.69
N LEU A 159 -7.14 15.73 1.93
CA LEU A 159 -6.99 15.84 0.48
C LEU A 159 -8.34 16.05 -0.21
N ALA A 160 -9.40 15.36 0.22
CA ALA A 160 -10.74 15.53 -0.33
C ALA A 160 -11.21 16.98 -0.21
N LEU A 161 -11.06 17.59 0.97
CA LEU A 161 -11.45 18.99 1.20
C LEU A 161 -10.59 19.96 0.38
N ARG A 162 -9.27 19.77 0.40
CA ARG A 162 -8.32 20.64 -0.33
C ARG A 162 -8.51 20.57 -1.85
N LEU A 163 -8.91 19.41 -2.37
CA LEU A 163 -9.19 19.17 -3.79
C LEU A 163 -10.65 19.46 -4.20
N GLY A 164 -11.48 19.94 -3.26
CA GLY A 164 -12.87 20.31 -3.52
C GLY A 164 -13.77 19.13 -3.91
N LEU A 165 -13.57 17.95 -3.31
CA LEU A 165 -14.47 16.82 -3.52
C LEU A 165 -15.86 17.11 -2.96
N SER A 166 -16.88 16.46 -3.55
CA SER A 166 -18.24 16.51 -3.02
C SER A 166 -18.31 15.82 -1.65
N ALA A 167 -19.32 16.15 -0.83
CA ALA A 167 -19.54 15.47 0.45
C ALA A 167 -19.70 13.95 0.26
N THR A 168 -20.45 13.54 -0.78
CA THR A 168 -20.67 12.13 -1.11
C THR A 168 -19.37 11.42 -1.52
N ASP A 169 -18.52 12.06 -2.32
CA ASP A 169 -17.23 11.47 -2.70
C ASP A 169 -16.23 11.46 -1.55
N THR A 170 -16.32 12.44 -0.65
CA THR A 170 -15.54 12.46 0.59
C THR A 170 -15.94 11.30 1.51
N GLU A 171 -17.24 11.04 1.67
CA GLU A 171 -17.74 9.88 2.43
C GLU A 171 -17.27 8.55 1.82
N ARG A 172 -17.32 8.43 0.48
CA ARG A 172 -16.83 7.24 -0.24
C ARG A 172 -15.33 7.05 -0.05
N LEU A 173 -14.54 8.12 -0.17
CA LEU A 173 -13.10 8.07 0.00
C LEU A 173 -12.72 7.70 1.44
N LEU A 174 -13.40 8.29 2.43
CA LEU A 174 -13.22 7.95 3.84
C LEU A 174 -13.50 6.47 4.11
N LEU A 175 -14.61 5.94 3.57
CA LEU A 175 -14.94 4.53 3.71
C LEU A 175 -13.91 3.63 3.01
N ALA A 176 -13.43 4.03 1.82
CA ALA A 176 -12.38 3.29 1.12
C ALA A 176 -11.07 3.26 1.93
N ALA A 177 -10.67 4.41 2.49
CA ALA A 177 -9.48 4.51 3.33
C ALA A 177 -9.56 3.67 4.61
N LEU A 178 -10.74 3.58 5.24
CA LEU A 178 -10.92 2.72 6.40
C LEU A 178 -10.89 1.21 6.07
N CYS A 179 -11.15 0.85 4.81
CA CYS A 179 -11.33 -0.53 4.38
C CYS A 179 -10.23 -1.07 3.45
N HIS A 180 -9.26 -0.24 3.04
CA HIS A 180 -8.33 -0.59 1.97
C HIS A 180 -7.53 -1.88 2.23
N ASP A 181 -7.14 -2.10 3.49
CA ASP A 181 -6.38 -3.30 3.89
C ASP A 181 -7.23 -4.39 4.54
N PHE A 182 -8.56 -4.40 4.34
CA PHE A 182 -9.40 -5.48 4.88
C PHE A 182 -9.00 -6.87 4.37
N GLY A 183 -8.37 -6.94 3.19
CA GLY A 183 -7.83 -8.18 2.67
C GLY A 183 -6.73 -8.80 3.54
N GLU A 184 -6.00 -8.00 4.31
CA GLU A 184 -4.91 -8.47 5.17
C GLU A 184 -5.42 -9.29 6.38
N LEU A 185 -6.69 -9.11 6.78
CA LEU A 185 -7.32 -9.92 7.82
C LEU A 185 -7.38 -11.41 7.49
N HIS A 186 -7.30 -11.75 6.20
CA HIS A 186 -7.34 -13.11 5.69
C HIS A 186 -5.93 -13.67 5.41
N THR A 187 -4.89 -12.90 5.72
CA THR A 187 -3.48 -13.30 5.56
C THR A 187 -2.89 -13.73 6.90
N ASP A 188 -1.93 -14.66 6.87
CA ASP A 188 -1.22 -15.08 8.08
C ASP A 188 -0.58 -13.85 8.76
N PRO A 189 -0.86 -13.60 10.05
CA PRO A 189 -0.20 -12.54 10.80
C PRO A 189 1.31 -12.51 10.70
N ALA A 190 1.97 -13.67 10.70
CA ALA A 190 3.42 -13.75 10.73
C ALA A 190 4.06 -13.12 9.49
N ILE A 191 3.38 -13.16 8.34
CA ILE A 191 3.88 -12.58 7.08
C ILE A 191 3.97 -11.05 7.16
N LEU A 192 3.08 -10.43 7.94
CA LEU A 192 2.94 -8.97 8.03
C LEU A 192 3.61 -8.41 9.31
N GLU A 193 4.30 -9.25 10.09
CA GLU A 193 4.99 -8.79 11.28
C GLU A 193 6.18 -7.87 10.93
N PRO A 194 6.36 -6.76 11.67
CA PRO A 194 7.52 -5.90 11.47
C PRO A 194 8.84 -6.67 11.60
N GLY A 195 9.69 -6.57 10.57
CA GLY A 195 11.00 -7.23 10.54
C GLY A 195 11.01 -8.61 9.87
N HIS A 196 9.84 -9.17 9.54
CA HIS A 196 9.76 -10.37 8.72
C HIS A 196 10.22 -10.09 7.29
N ARG A 197 11.08 -10.97 6.76
CA ARG A 197 11.53 -10.89 5.35
C ARG A 197 10.58 -11.73 4.51
N ILE A 198 9.64 -11.05 3.86
CA ILE A 198 8.62 -11.67 3.01
C ILE A 198 9.28 -12.47 1.87
N THR A 199 9.08 -13.78 1.87
CA THR A 199 9.59 -14.66 0.81
C THR A 199 8.86 -14.39 -0.50
N ASP A 200 9.40 -14.93 -1.61
CA ASP A 200 8.76 -14.78 -2.92
C ASP A 200 7.38 -15.46 -2.94
N GLU A 201 7.21 -16.59 -2.25
CA GLU A 201 5.91 -17.26 -2.11
C GLU A 201 4.93 -16.48 -1.23
N GLU A 202 5.39 -15.87 -0.14
CA GLU A 202 4.54 -15.08 0.76
C GLU A 202 4.05 -13.79 0.11
N ARG A 203 4.85 -13.21 -0.80
CA ARG A 203 4.55 -11.95 -1.47
C ARG A 203 3.25 -11.99 -2.28
N ARG A 204 2.85 -13.17 -2.75
CA ARG A 204 1.55 -13.34 -3.44
C ARG A 204 0.38 -12.94 -2.55
N PHE A 205 0.47 -13.16 -1.24
CA PHE A 205 -0.59 -12.80 -0.29
C PHE A 205 -0.67 -11.30 -0.08
N VAL A 206 0.48 -10.62 -0.06
CA VAL A 206 0.55 -9.15 -0.07
C VAL A 206 -0.11 -8.60 -1.33
N TYR A 207 0.20 -9.12 -2.52
CA TYR A 207 -0.40 -8.58 -3.76
C TYR A 207 -1.89 -8.88 -3.93
N VAL A 208 -2.41 -9.88 -3.21
CA VAL A 208 -3.82 -10.30 -3.30
C VAL A 208 -4.73 -9.49 -2.36
N HIS A 209 -4.21 -8.83 -1.32
CA HIS A 209 -5.06 -8.13 -0.36
C HIS A 209 -6.00 -7.06 -0.96
N PRO A 210 -5.63 -6.28 -2.02
CA PRO A 210 -6.56 -5.32 -2.62
C PRO A 210 -7.73 -6.02 -3.31
N VAL A 211 -7.46 -7.19 -3.90
CA VAL A 211 -8.47 -8.03 -4.55
C VAL A 211 -9.39 -8.67 -3.50
N THR A 212 -8.83 -9.18 -2.40
CA THR A 212 -9.62 -9.71 -1.28
C THR A 212 -10.49 -8.60 -0.66
N GLY A 213 -9.94 -7.41 -0.43
CA GLY A 213 -10.68 -6.24 0.05
C GLY A 213 -11.81 -5.83 -0.89
N TYR A 214 -11.55 -5.81 -2.21
CA TYR A 214 -12.57 -5.58 -3.23
C TYR A 214 -13.71 -6.60 -3.14
N LEU A 215 -13.40 -7.90 -3.07
CA LEU A 215 -14.41 -8.95 -2.97
C LEU A 215 -15.28 -8.80 -1.72
N ILE A 216 -14.67 -8.57 -0.56
CA ILE A 216 -15.39 -8.33 0.72
C ILE A 216 -16.39 -7.18 0.55
N LEU A 217 -15.94 -6.05 0.01
CA LEU A 217 -16.78 -4.86 -0.15
C LEU A 217 -17.86 -5.04 -1.21
N ASN A 218 -17.55 -5.71 -2.32
CA ASN A 218 -18.48 -5.93 -3.42
C ASN A 218 -19.63 -6.88 -3.07
N HIS A 219 -19.49 -7.71 -2.02
CA HIS A 219 -20.56 -8.56 -1.50
C HIS A 219 -21.54 -7.83 -0.56
N ILE A 220 -21.25 -6.59 -0.18
CA ILE A 220 -22.11 -5.81 0.73
C ILE A 220 -22.90 -4.80 -0.09
N SER A 221 -24.20 -5.06 -0.28
CA SER A 221 -25.09 -4.25 -1.13
C SER A 221 -25.18 -2.76 -0.75
N ALA A 222 -24.92 -2.42 0.51
CA ALA A 222 -24.89 -1.04 0.99
C ALA A 222 -23.62 -0.27 0.63
N VAL A 223 -22.55 -0.96 0.21
CA VAL A 223 -21.29 -0.34 -0.19
C VAL A 223 -21.38 0.10 -1.65
N HIS A 224 -21.05 1.37 -1.90
CA HIS A 224 -21.03 1.88 -3.26
C HIS A 224 -19.89 1.27 -4.08
N PRO A 225 -20.08 0.87 -5.35
CA PRO A 225 -19.04 0.22 -6.16
C PRO A 225 -17.72 1.00 -6.26
N GLU A 226 -17.77 2.34 -6.29
CA GLU A 226 -16.57 3.19 -6.25
C GLU A 226 -15.69 2.97 -5.02
N VAL A 227 -16.27 2.62 -3.87
CA VAL A 227 -15.50 2.34 -2.65
C VAL A 227 -14.69 1.06 -2.85
N ALA A 228 -15.35 -0.01 -3.30
CA ALA A 228 -14.69 -1.26 -3.63
C ALA A 228 -13.61 -1.05 -4.72
N ARG A 229 -13.91 -0.28 -5.76
CA ARG A 229 -12.96 0.04 -6.84
C ARG A 229 -11.75 0.85 -6.35
N ALA A 230 -11.95 1.78 -5.42
CA ALA A 230 -10.86 2.51 -4.79
C ALA A 230 -9.96 1.58 -3.97
N VAL A 231 -10.57 0.64 -3.22
CA VAL A 231 -9.84 -0.42 -2.51
C VAL A 231 -9.16 -1.40 -3.45
N LEU A 232 -9.71 -1.72 -4.61
CA LEU A 232 -9.01 -2.60 -5.56
C LEU A 232 -7.72 -1.96 -6.10
N HIS A 233 -7.72 -0.64 -6.27
CA HIS A 233 -6.69 0.08 -7.02
C HIS A 233 -5.82 1.01 -6.18
N HIS A 234 -5.83 0.91 -4.84
CA HIS A 234 -5.01 1.80 -3.99
C HIS A 234 -3.50 1.56 -4.15
N HIS A 235 -3.09 0.38 -4.64
CA HIS A 235 -1.72 0.09 -5.05
C HIS A 235 -1.41 0.37 -6.53
N GLU A 236 -2.36 0.91 -7.29
CA GLU A 236 -2.09 1.36 -8.66
C GLU A 236 -1.23 2.62 -8.68
N ARG A 237 -0.49 2.82 -9.78
CA ARG A 237 0.38 3.99 -9.98
C ARG A 237 0.10 4.55 -11.37
N LEU A 238 0.12 5.88 -11.53
CA LEU A 238 -0.30 6.53 -12.78
C LEU A 238 0.49 6.11 -14.02
N ASP A 239 1.73 5.68 -13.83
CA ASP A 239 2.62 5.19 -14.89
C ASP A 239 2.54 3.66 -15.11
N GLY A 240 1.65 2.96 -14.39
CA GLY A 240 1.34 1.55 -14.61
C GLY A 240 2.25 0.53 -13.93
N SER A 241 3.13 0.94 -13.00
CA SER A 241 3.94 -0.01 -12.19
C SER A 241 3.16 -0.59 -11.03
N GLY A 242 1.97 -0.07 -10.77
CA GLY A 242 1.14 -0.55 -9.69
C GLY A 242 0.54 -1.93 -9.96
N TYR A 243 -0.22 -2.39 -8.97
CA TYR A 243 -0.91 -3.66 -8.98
C TYR A 243 -2.30 -3.47 -8.33
N PRO A 244 -3.26 -4.39 -8.51
CA PRO A 244 -3.16 -5.67 -9.24
C PRO A 244 -3.44 -5.59 -10.75
N SER A 245 -4.09 -4.52 -11.21
CA SER A 245 -4.62 -4.34 -12.57
C SER A 245 -3.65 -3.64 -13.54
N ARG A 246 -2.56 -3.03 -13.03
CA ARG A 246 -1.53 -2.30 -13.80
C ARG A 246 -2.11 -1.14 -14.61
N LEU A 247 -3.07 -0.41 -14.01
CA LEU A 247 -3.77 0.68 -14.67
C LEU A 247 -2.85 1.90 -14.86
N ARG A 248 -3.14 2.72 -15.89
CA ARG A 248 -2.40 3.95 -16.18
C ARG A 248 -3.31 5.17 -16.19
N GLY A 249 -2.79 6.30 -15.73
CA GLY A 249 -3.44 7.61 -15.84
C GLY A 249 -4.88 7.63 -15.33
N ASP A 250 -5.79 8.09 -16.19
CA ASP A 250 -7.22 8.24 -15.88
C ASP A 250 -8.00 6.92 -15.84
N ALA A 251 -7.38 5.78 -16.15
CA ALA A 251 -7.98 4.48 -15.88
C ALA A 251 -8.11 4.21 -14.37
N ILE A 252 -7.24 4.83 -13.56
CA ILE A 252 -7.31 4.79 -12.10
C ILE A 252 -8.33 5.82 -11.63
N SER A 253 -9.32 5.39 -10.85
CA SER A 253 -10.37 6.29 -10.37
C SER A 253 -9.79 7.44 -9.54
N ARG A 254 -10.42 8.61 -9.59
CA ARG A 254 -9.98 9.77 -8.79
C ARG A 254 -9.88 9.44 -7.30
N LEU A 255 -10.79 8.61 -6.77
CA LEU A 255 -10.75 8.18 -5.37
C LEU A 255 -9.55 7.28 -5.07
N ALA A 256 -9.27 6.30 -5.94
CA ALA A 256 -8.08 5.45 -5.81
C ALA A 256 -6.80 6.30 -5.85
N ARG A 257 -6.70 7.24 -6.79
CA ARG A 257 -5.52 8.12 -6.90
C ARG A 257 -5.26 8.95 -5.65
N ILE A 258 -6.31 9.50 -5.03
CA ILE A 258 -6.19 10.27 -3.78
C ILE A 258 -5.84 9.34 -2.62
N LEU A 259 -6.48 8.18 -2.53
CA LEU A 259 -6.23 7.17 -1.50
C LEU A 259 -4.77 6.70 -1.53
N THR A 260 -4.25 6.36 -2.71
CA THR A 260 -2.83 5.99 -2.89
C THR A 260 -1.87 7.04 -2.34
N VAL A 261 -2.14 8.33 -2.60
CA VAL A 261 -1.28 9.41 -2.10
C VAL A 261 -1.40 9.57 -0.59
N ALA A 262 -2.60 9.42 -0.03
CA ALA A 262 -2.83 9.46 1.41
C ALA A 262 -2.12 8.31 2.14
N GLU A 263 -2.22 7.10 1.61
CA GLU A 263 -1.59 5.89 2.16
C GLU A 263 -0.06 6.01 2.17
N VAL A 264 0.55 6.37 1.04
CA VAL A 264 2.01 6.58 0.95
C VAL A 264 2.47 7.64 1.95
N ALA A 265 1.71 8.73 2.09
CA ALA A 265 2.03 9.76 3.06
C ALA A 265 1.94 9.25 4.50
N GLU A 266 0.90 8.49 4.83
CA GLU A 266 0.75 7.86 6.15
C GLU A 266 1.93 6.94 6.45
N THR A 267 2.23 5.99 5.55
CA THR A 267 3.26 4.97 5.77
C THR A 267 4.62 5.60 6.02
N ILE A 268 4.99 6.63 5.26
CA ILE A 268 6.27 7.32 5.40
C ILE A 268 6.31 8.12 6.71
N LEU A 269 5.24 8.83 7.06
CA LEU A 269 5.16 9.58 8.32
C LEU A 269 5.18 8.65 9.53
N ALA A 270 4.46 7.53 9.49
CA ALA A 270 4.42 6.55 10.57
C ALA A 270 5.77 5.85 10.79
N ARG A 271 6.51 5.60 9.70
CA ARG A 271 7.79 4.89 9.75
C ARG A 271 8.96 5.80 10.12
N PHE A 272 9.00 7.03 9.62
CA PHE A 272 10.18 7.89 9.73
C PHE A 272 9.94 9.19 10.49
N ALA A 273 8.68 9.56 10.70
CA ALA A 273 8.29 10.85 11.29
C ALA A 273 8.91 12.07 10.57
N ASP A 274 9.27 11.96 9.29
CA ASP A 274 10.09 12.94 8.57
C ASP A 274 9.38 13.53 7.33
N ASN A 275 9.09 14.83 7.40
CA ASN A 275 8.45 15.60 6.34
C ASN A 275 9.36 15.79 5.11
N ARG A 276 10.68 15.90 5.29
CA ARG A 276 11.64 16.08 4.18
C ARG A 276 11.71 14.81 3.36
N ARG A 277 11.76 13.66 4.04
CA ARG A 277 11.75 12.34 3.40
C ARG A 277 10.47 12.12 2.59
N LEU A 278 9.30 12.43 3.15
CA LEU A 278 8.04 12.37 2.40
C LEU A 278 8.04 13.32 1.20
N SER A 279 8.45 14.58 1.39
CA SER A 279 8.52 15.58 0.31
C SER A 279 9.45 15.12 -0.82
N ALA A 280 10.63 14.60 -0.50
CA ALA A 280 11.59 14.09 -1.48
C ALA A 280 11.01 12.88 -2.23
N LEU A 281 10.44 11.89 -1.52
CA LEU A 281 9.84 10.70 -2.15
C LEU A 281 8.75 11.08 -3.15
N LEU A 282 7.80 11.93 -2.75
CA LEU A 282 6.70 12.35 -3.63
C LEU A 282 7.22 13.11 -4.86
N ARG A 283 8.23 13.97 -4.69
CA ARG A 283 8.87 14.74 -5.77
C ARG A 283 9.65 13.85 -6.75
N LEU A 284 10.33 12.81 -6.26
CA LEU A 284 11.04 11.83 -7.08
C LEU A 284 10.08 10.90 -7.85
N ASN A 285 8.81 10.85 -7.46
CA ASN A 285 7.82 9.92 -7.99
C ASN A 285 6.59 10.62 -8.59
N LEU A 286 6.72 11.84 -9.10
CA LEU A 286 5.59 12.60 -9.65
C LEU A 286 4.85 11.86 -10.78
N SER A 287 5.52 11.00 -11.55
CA SER A 287 4.90 10.18 -12.59
C SER A 287 3.96 9.10 -12.03
N LYS A 288 4.13 8.71 -10.76
CA LYS A 288 3.38 7.63 -10.12
C LYS A 288 2.11 8.09 -9.44
N TYR A 289 2.02 9.38 -9.08
CA TYR A 289 1.02 9.91 -8.16
C TYR A 289 0.24 11.09 -8.73
N ASP A 290 -0.99 11.30 -8.27
CA ASP A 290 -1.81 12.45 -8.69
C ASP A 290 -1.16 13.76 -8.26
N VAL A 291 -0.73 14.54 -9.25
CA VAL A 291 0.04 15.78 -9.05
C VAL A 291 -0.71 16.81 -8.20
N HIS A 292 -2.05 16.83 -8.26
CA HIS A 292 -2.83 17.76 -7.45
C HIS A 292 -2.87 17.32 -5.98
N ALA A 293 -3.05 16.01 -5.73
CA ALA A 293 -2.99 15.47 -4.37
C ALA A 293 -1.59 15.67 -3.76
N VAL A 294 -0.53 15.40 -4.53
CA VAL A 294 0.86 15.64 -4.12
C VAL A 294 1.10 17.12 -3.80
N ALA A 295 0.60 18.04 -4.63
CA ALA A 295 0.73 19.47 -4.37
C ALA A 295 0.09 19.88 -3.03
N MET A 296 -1.10 19.36 -2.71
CA MET A 296 -1.78 19.65 -1.45
C MET A 296 -1.02 19.12 -0.22
N LEU A 297 -0.40 17.95 -0.31
CA LEU A 297 0.50 17.46 0.74
C LEU A 297 1.76 18.31 0.83
N HIS A 298 2.36 18.67 -0.30
CA HIS A 298 3.60 19.44 -0.29
C HIS A 298 3.41 20.81 0.38
N GLU A 299 2.28 21.48 0.14
CA GLU A 299 1.91 22.70 0.87
C GLU A 299 1.77 22.49 2.39
N LEU A 300 1.31 21.32 2.83
CA LEU A 300 1.25 20.97 4.25
C LEU A 300 2.65 20.78 4.85
N LEU A 301 3.59 20.21 4.07
CA LEU A 301 4.95 19.88 4.51
C LEU A 301 5.90 21.10 4.54
N LEU A 302 5.72 22.08 3.64
CA LEU A 302 6.63 23.24 3.50
C LEU A 302 6.66 24.22 4.68
N VAL A 303 5.68 24.17 5.57
CA VAL A 303 5.49 25.21 6.61
C VAL A 303 6.42 25.02 7.81
N ASP A 304 7.07 23.85 7.95
CA ASP A 304 7.99 23.57 9.06
C ASP A 304 8.94 22.41 8.70
N PRO A 305 10.13 22.71 8.14
CA PRO A 305 11.12 21.70 7.73
C PRO A 305 11.74 20.92 8.90
N ASP A 306 11.41 21.30 10.15
CA ASP A 306 12.11 20.86 11.35
C ASP A 306 11.28 19.91 12.24
N LEU A 307 9.99 19.73 11.95
CA LEU A 307 9.22 18.61 12.50
C LEU A 307 9.66 17.32 11.82
N GLY A 308 10.33 16.45 12.59
CA GLY A 308 10.85 15.17 12.12
C GLY A 308 12.37 15.02 12.12
N ARG A 309 13.11 15.94 12.77
CA ARG A 309 14.58 15.93 12.90
C ARG A 309 15.18 14.73 13.66
N GLU A 310 14.44 13.65 13.90
CA GLU A 310 14.92 12.54 14.74
C GLU A 310 15.72 11.47 13.99
N ASN A 311 15.76 11.47 12.65
CA ASN A 311 16.58 10.50 11.93
C ASN A 311 18.03 10.93 11.78
N ALA A 312 18.93 10.08 12.27
CA ALA A 312 20.36 10.19 12.07
C ALA A 312 20.69 10.10 10.57
N ALA A 313 21.49 11.04 10.05
CA ALA A 313 22.07 10.93 8.72
C ALA A 313 22.80 9.58 8.58
N LEU A 314 22.69 8.94 7.41
CA LEU A 314 23.51 7.76 7.10
C LEU A 314 24.99 8.11 7.33
N PRO A 315 25.78 7.21 7.94
CA PRO A 315 27.23 7.39 8.00
C PRO A 315 27.76 7.66 6.58
N PRO A 316 28.68 8.63 6.39
CA PRO A 316 29.19 8.99 5.06
C PRO A 316 29.68 7.79 4.24
N ASP A 317 30.28 6.80 4.91
CA ASP A 317 30.74 5.56 4.27
C ASP A 317 29.59 4.67 3.77
N ALA A 318 28.46 4.64 4.47
CA ALA A 318 27.29 3.90 4.04
C ALA A 318 26.66 4.56 2.80
N LEU A 319 26.52 5.89 2.82
CA LEU A 319 26.03 6.65 1.66
C LEU A 319 26.93 6.45 0.44
N ASN A 320 28.25 6.52 0.60
CA ASN A 320 29.21 6.30 -0.49
C ASN A 320 29.13 4.89 -1.08
N ARG A 321 28.94 3.86 -0.24
CA ARG A 321 28.73 2.49 -0.72
C ARG A 321 27.45 2.39 -1.56
N GLN A 322 26.34 2.96 -1.08
CA GLN A 322 25.08 2.91 -1.82
C GLN A 322 25.13 3.70 -3.13
N LEU A 323 25.78 4.87 -3.14
CA LEU A 323 26.03 5.63 -4.38
C LEU A 323 26.86 4.83 -5.40
N SER A 324 27.87 4.10 -4.92
CA SER A 324 28.71 3.24 -5.78
C SER A 324 27.91 2.06 -6.35
N LEU A 325 27.04 1.44 -5.53
CA LEU A 325 26.13 0.39 -5.98
C LEU A 325 25.18 0.92 -7.06
N LEU A 326 24.54 2.07 -6.81
CA LEU A 326 23.62 2.71 -7.76
C LEU A 326 24.32 3.02 -9.10
N SER A 327 25.53 3.59 -9.04
CA SER A 327 26.35 3.86 -10.23
C SER A 327 26.66 2.58 -11.02
N GLY A 328 27.04 1.50 -10.32
CA GLY A 328 27.30 0.20 -10.93
C GLY A 328 26.08 -0.40 -11.62
N LEU A 329 24.89 -0.26 -11.04
CA LEU A 329 23.63 -0.75 -11.59
C LEU A 329 23.21 0.01 -12.86
N LEU A 330 23.31 1.34 -12.84
CA LEU A 330 23.00 2.20 -13.99
C LEU A 330 24.01 1.99 -15.14
N SER A 331 25.30 1.80 -14.81
CA SER A 331 26.33 1.41 -15.78
C SER A 331 26.07 0.01 -16.36
N GLY A 332 25.61 -0.92 -15.52
CA GLY A 332 25.18 -2.25 -15.94
C GLY A 332 24.03 -2.20 -16.94
N TRP A 333 23.05 -1.33 -16.68
CA TRP A 333 21.93 -1.08 -17.59
C TRP A 333 22.40 -0.53 -18.94
N ALA A 334 23.31 0.45 -18.94
CA ALA A 334 23.85 1.02 -20.17
C ALA A 334 24.52 -0.07 -21.03
N ARG A 335 25.28 -0.99 -20.40
CA ARG A 335 25.89 -2.13 -21.10
C ARG A 335 24.85 -3.09 -21.68
N PHE A 336 23.81 -3.44 -20.92
CA PHE A 336 22.70 -4.25 -21.42
C PHE A 336 22.03 -3.58 -22.63
N ARG A 337 21.76 -2.27 -22.54
CA ARG A 337 21.14 -1.54 -23.65
C ARG A 337 22.00 -1.52 -24.90
N MET A 338 23.33 -1.41 -24.76
CA MET A 338 24.29 -1.44 -25.86
C MET A 338 24.49 -2.83 -26.46
N SER A 339 24.21 -3.92 -25.73
CA SER A 339 24.26 -5.27 -26.29
C SER A 339 23.08 -5.60 -27.20
N LEU A 340 22.01 -4.80 -27.18
CA LEU A 340 20.84 -4.98 -28.05
C LEU A 340 21.08 -4.25 -29.39
N ASP A 341 21.12 -5.00 -30.49
CA ASP A 341 21.12 -4.44 -31.85
C ASP A 341 19.73 -3.92 -32.27
N GLU A 342 19.64 -3.14 -33.35
CA GLU A 342 18.34 -2.61 -33.83
C GLU A 342 17.26 -3.69 -34.01
N PRO A 343 17.58 -4.87 -34.60
CA PRO A 343 16.65 -6.00 -34.63
C PRO A 343 16.25 -6.53 -33.25
N ALA A 344 17.19 -6.66 -32.30
CA ALA A 344 16.86 -7.08 -30.93
C ALA A 344 15.93 -6.09 -30.24
N ILE A 345 16.13 -4.79 -30.46
CA ILE A 345 15.29 -3.75 -29.86
C ILE A 345 13.88 -3.82 -30.44
N ALA A 346 13.75 -4.03 -31.74
CA ALA A 346 12.44 -4.15 -32.39
C ALA A 346 11.68 -5.41 -31.93
N ASP A 347 12.41 -6.53 -31.77
CA ASP A 347 11.85 -7.81 -31.32
C ASP A 347 11.51 -7.80 -29.83
N ALA A 348 12.42 -7.30 -28.99
CA ALA A 348 12.27 -7.25 -27.53
C ALA A 348 11.39 -6.08 -27.05
N GLY A 349 11.23 -5.03 -27.87
CA GLY A 349 10.53 -3.79 -27.52
C GLY A 349 9.22 -4.03 -26.79
N PRO A 350 8.24 -4.75 -27.37
CA PRO A 350 6.97 -5.01 -26.70
C PRO A 350 7.08 -5.65 -25.31
N SER A 351 8.09 -6.51 -25.10
CA SER A 351 8.35 -7.17 -23.81
C SER A 351 9.19 -6.34 -22.84
N LEU A 352 10.02 -5.40 -23.32
CA LEU A 352 10.93 -4.59 -22.51
C LEU A 352 10.59 -3.10 -22.44
N ASP A 353 9.55 -2.63 -23.13
CA ASP A 353 9.15 -1.21 -23.17
C ASP A 353 8.93 -0.65 -21.76
N PHE A 354 8.32 -1.45 -20.87
CA PHE A 354 8.16 -1.06 -19.47
C PHE A 354 9.50 -0.79 -18.78
N LEU A 355 10.52 -1.62 -19.03
CA LEU A 355 11.84 -1.50 -18.43
C LEU A 355 12.58 -0.28 -18.99
N PHE A 356 12.52 -0.08 -20.31
CA PHE A 356 13.09 1.10 -20.96
C PHE A 356 12.47 2.40 -20.41
N GLU A 357 11.13 2.45 -20.35
CA GLU A 357 10.37 3.60 -19.83
C GLU A 357 10.73 3.89 -18.37
N ARG A 358 10.84 2.86 -17.52
CA ARG A 358 11.15 3.00 -16.09
C ARG A 358 12.55 3.54 -15.84
N ILE A 359 13.56 2.95 -16.47
CA ILE A 359 14.95 3.39 -16.28
C ILE A 359 15.15 4.77 -16.89
N GLN A 360 14.52 5.08 -18.03
CA GLN A 360 14.56 6.43 -18.60
C GLN A 360 13.91 7.45 -17.66
N THR A 361 12.75 7.13 -17.09
CA THR A 361 12.06 8.00 -16.12
C THR A 361 12.95 8.24 -14.91
N LEU A 362 13.51 7.18 -14.32
CA LEU A 362 14.43 7.25 -13.17
C LEU A 362 15.62 8.17 -13.46
N ASN A 363 16.28 7.98 -14.61
CA ASN A 363 17.41 8.83 -15.03
C ASN A 363 16.99 10.29 -15.24
N SER A 364 15.83 10.53 -15.84
CA SER A 364 15.32 11.89 -16.09
C SER A 364 14.99 12.62 -14.78
N THR A 365 14.37 11.92 -13.84
CA THR A 365 14.06 12.43 -12.50
C THR A 365 15.35 12.79 -11.77
N LEU A 366 16.34 11.89 -11.71
CA LEU A 366 17.61 12.16 -11.05
C LEU A 366 18.28 13.43 -11.59
N ARG A 367 18.37 13.56 -12.92
CA ARG A 367 18.95 14.75 -13.56
C ARG A 367 18.17 16.02 -13.26
N GLN A 368 16.83 15.96 -13.17
CA GLN A 368 15.99 17.12 -12.79
C GLN A 368 16.26 17.59 -11.35
N PHE A 369 16.62 16.68 -10.45
CA PHE A 369 17.01 17.02 -9.07
C PHE A 369 18.51 17.32 -8.92
N GLY A 370 19.25 17.47 -10.03
CA GLY A 370 20.68 17.80 -10.01
C GLY A 370 21.59 16.61 -9.70
N PHE A 371 21.06 15.39 -9.71
CA PHE A 371 21.83 14.16 -9.56
C PHE A 371 22.18 13.62 -10.94
N ASP A 372 23.43 13.78 -11.35
CA ASP A 372 23.94 13.15 -12.56
C ASP A 372 24.46 11.74 -12.24
N PRO A 373 23.83 10.68 -12.77
CA PRO A 373 24.29 9.31 -12.57
C PRO A 373 25.72 9.03 -13.01
N ASP A 374 26.26 9.86 -13.90
CA ASP A 374 27.61 9.73 -14.43
C ASP A 374 28.66 10.45 -13.56
N SER A 375 28.23 11.24 -12.57
CA SER A 375 29.07 12.13 -11.75
C SER A 375 28.91 11.91 -10.24
N PHE A 376 28.66 10.67 -9.80
CA PHE A 376 28.46 10.34 -8.37
C PHE A 376 29.65 10.67 -7.46
N GLU A 377 30.87 10.70 -7.99
CA GLU A 377 32.07 11.07 -7.22
C GLU A 377 32.00 12.51 -6.69
N THR A 378 31.47 13.44 -7.50
CA THR A 378 31.29 14.84 -7.09
C THR A 378 30.22 14.95 -5.99
N LEU A 379 29.12 14.21 -6.11
CA LEU A 379 28.06 14.15 -5.09
C LEU A 379 28.56 13.56 -3.78
N SER A 380 29.40 12.51 -3.84
CA SER A 380 30.05 11.91 -2.66
C SER A 380 30.94 12.90 -1.92
N THR A 381 31.69 13.74 -2.65
CA THR A 381 32.53 14.78 -2.05
C THR A 381 31.68 15.85 -1.38
N LEU A 382 30.65 16.36 -2.06
CA LEU A 382 29.72 17.35 -1.51
C LEU A 382 28.99 16.85 -0.25
N ALA A 383 28.56 15.58 -0.26
CA ALA A 383 27.91 14.95 0.90
C ALA A 383 28.84 14.86 2.11
N ARG A 384 30.14 14.64 1.90
CA ARG A 384 31.14 14.61 2.99
C ARG A 384 31.36 15.98 3.63
N GLU A 385 31.27 17.05 2.83
CA GLU A 385 31.49 18.43 3.29
C GLU A 385 30.23 19.07 3.89
N HIS A 386 29.03 18.62 3.46
CA HIS A 386 27.76 19.23 3.83
C HIS A 386 26.75 18.18 4.33
N PRO A 387 26.53 18.07 5.66
CA PRO A 387 25.60 17.10 6.25
C PRO A 387 24.15 17.20 5.75
N GLU A 388 23.67 18.40 5.42
CA GLU A 388 22.33 18.63 4.86
C GLU A 388 22.20 17.94 3.47
N ILE A 389 23.23 18.06 2.63
CA ILE A 389 23.28 17.42 1.30
C ILE A 389 23.36 15.90 1.45
N ALA A 390 24.11 15.39 2.42
CA ALA A 390 24.18 13.96 2.71
C ALA A 390 22.83 13.37 3.11
N SER A 391 22.05 14.10 3.91
CA SER A 391 20.71 13.67 4.33
C SER A 391 19.73 13.61 3.15
N GLU A 392 19.74 14.62 2.27
CA GLU A 392 18.89 14.61 1.08
C GLU A 392 19.31 13.51 0.10
N LEU A 393 20.61 13.34 -0.13
CA LEU A 393 21.15 12.26 -0.96
C LEU A 393 20.79 10.86 -0.42
N ALA A 394 20.83 10.67 0.90
CA ALA A 394 20.42 9.40 1.52
C ALA A 394 18.99 9.02 1.14
N VAL A 395 18.05 9.97 1.22
CA VAL A 395 16.65 9.71 0.84
C VAL A 395 16.54 9.39 -0.65
N VAL A 396 17.25 10.12 -1.51
CA VAL A 396 17.24 9.87 -2.95
C VAL A 396 17.78 8.47 -3.25
N VAL A 397 18.91 8.10 -2.65
CA VAL A 397 19.57 6.81 -2.88
C VAL A 397 18.73 5.65 -2.37
N GLU A 398 18.14 5.77 -1.18
CA GLU A 398 17.21 4.77 -0.64
C GLU A 398 16.00 4.57 -1.55
N GLU A 399 15.40 5.67 -2.02
CA GLU A 399 14.26 5.63 -2.94
C GLU A 399 14.67 5.02 -4.31
N MET A 400 15.83 5.37 -4.85
CA MET A 400 16.32 4.77 -6.11
C MET A 400 16.56 3.27 -5.96
N THR A 401 17.15 2.85 -4.84
CA THR A 401 17.37 1.45 -4.52
C THR A 401 16.03 0.71 -4.44
N PHE A 402 15.04 1.33 -3.78
CA PHE A 402 13.69 0.78 -3.73
C PHE A 402 13.05 0.64 -5.13
N GLN A 403 13.13 1.66 -5.98
CA GLN A 403 12.59 1.61 -7.35
C GLN A 403 13.27 0.54 -8.21
N LEU A 404 14.58 0.40 -8.08
CA LEU A 404 15.35 -0.65 -8.74
C LEU A 404 14.93 -2.04 -8.26
N ALA A 405 14.63 -2.20 -6.98
CA ALA A 405 14.04 -3.43 -6.44
C ALA A 405 12.63 -3.71 -6.99
N GLU A 406 11.78 -2.69 -7.14
CA GLU A 406 10.47 -2.84 -7.78
C GLU A 406 10.61 -3.30 -9.24
N ILE A 407 11.54 -2.72 -10.00
CA ILE A 407 11.83 -3.13 -11.38
C ILE A 407 12.29 -4.59 -11.43
N ALA A 408 13.18 -5.02 -10.54
CA ALA A 408 13.65 -6.40 -10.45
C ALA A 408 12.48 -7.38 -10.23
N ARG A 409 11.56 -7.00 -9.33
CA ARG A 409 10.37 -7.78 -8.99
C ARG A 409 9.35 -7.81 -10.13
N GLU A 410 9.18 -6.70 -10.84
CA GLU A 410 8.33 -6.67 -12.03
C GLU A 410 8.87 -7.58 -13.14
N ILE A 411 10.19 -7.58 -13.38
CA ILE A 411 10.82 -8.50 -14.34
C ILE A 411 10.51 -9.94 -13.97
N ALA A 412 10.75 -10.33 -12.71
CA ALA A 412 10.47 -11.70 -12.24
C ALA A 412 9.01 -12.10 -12.48
N ARG A 413 8.06 -11.23 -12.15
CA ARG A 413 6.63 -11.50 -12.37
C ARG A 413 6.29 -11.67 -13.85
N ARG A 414 6.88 -10.88 -14.74
CA ARG A 414 6.65 -11.00 -16.20
C ARG A 414 7.29 -12.26 -16.77
N GLU A 415 8.42 -12.71 -16.22
CA GLU A 415 9.03 -14.00 -16.54
C GLU A 415 8.08 -15.15 -16.15
N ASP A 416 7.58 -15.15 -14.91
CA ASP A 416 6.68 -16.20 -14.39
C ASP A 416 5.36 -16.27 -15.18
N ALA A 417 4.85 -15.12 -15.63
CA ALA A 417 3.65 -15.02 -16.45
C ALA A 417 3.88 -15.37 -17.94
N GLY A 418 5.13 -15.62 -18.35
CA GLY A 418 5.48 -15.86 -19.76
C GLY A 418 5.30 -14.63 -20.66
N GLU A 419 5.33 -13.42 -20.10
CA GLU A 419 5.14 -12.15 -20.81
C GLU A 419 6.44 -11.64 -21.47
N LEU A 420 7.59 -12.20 -21.12
CA LEU A 420 8.89 -11.87 -21.71
C LEU A 420 9.24 -12.82 -22.86
N ASN A 421 8.77 -12.50 -24.07
CA ASN A 421 9.12 -13.25 -25.28
C ASN A 421 10.40 -12.66 -25.90
N LEU A 422 11.55 -13.09 -25.40
CA LEU A 422 12.87 -12.57 -25.77
C LEU A 422 13.71 -13.62 -26.46
N ARG A 423 14.58 -13.19 -27.39
CA ARG A 423 15.65 -14.04 -27.94
C ARG A 423 16.57 -14.55 -26.82
N ALA A 424 17.18 -15.72 -27.02
CA ALA A 424 18.01 -16.36 -26.00
C ALA A 424 19.20 -15.48 -25.52
N ASP A 425 19.84 -14.77 -26.45
CA ASP A 425 20.94 -13.83 -26.16
C ASP A 425 20.47 -12.64 -25.30
N THR A 426 19.28 -12.11 -25.62
CA THR A 426 18.65 -11.00 -24.90
C THR A 426 18.21 -11.41 -23.50
N LEU A 427 17.66 -12.63 -23.37
CA LEU A 427 17.27 -13.20 -22.10
C LEU A 427 18.48 -13.43 -21.18
N GLU A 428 19.58 -13.95 -21.72
CA GLU A 428 20.82 -14.15 -20.97
C GLU A 428 21.41 -12.80 -20.47
N ALA A 429 21.43 -11.79 -21.33
CA ALA A 429 21.89 -10.45 -20.96
C ALA A 429 20.99 -9.80 -19.89
N LEU A 430 19.68 -9.97 -19.99
CA LEU A 430 18.71 -9.49 -18.99
C LEU A 430 18.90 -10.21 -17.65
N ALA A 431 19.06 -11.54 -17.67
CA ALA A 431 19.30 -12.35 -16.47
C ALA A 431 20.60 -11.96 -15.77
N TYR A 432 21.66 -11.65 -16.52
CA TYR A 432 22.91 -11.15 -15.97
C TYR A 432 22.73 -9.82 -15.25
N TRP A 433 22.05 -8.85 -15.88
CA TRP A 433 21.77 -7.56 -15.26
C TRP A 433 20.86 -7.70 -14.03
N LYS A 434 19.78 -8.49 -14.11
CA LYS A 434 18.88 -8.81 -12.99
C LYS A 434 19.65 -9.44 -11.82
N LYS A 435 20.60 -10.33 -12.08
CA LYS A 435 21.42 -10.94 -11.02
C LYS A 435 22.29 -9.89 -10.31
N ALA A 436 22.90 -8.97 -11.06
CA ALA A 436 23.67 -7.87 -10.47
C ALA A 436 22.78 -6.93 -9.65
N LEU A 437 21.57 -6.65 -10.15
CA LEU A 437 20.53 -5.90 -9.45
C LEU A 437 20.15 -6.54 -8.12
N MET A 438 19.81 -7.83 -8.13
CA MET A 438 19.43 -8.57 -6.92
C MET A 438 20.58 -8.69 -5.91
N ALA A 439 21.81 -8.86 -6.38
CA ALA A 439 22.99 -8.90 -5.50
C ALA A 439 23.22 -7.55 -4.79
N ALA A 440 23.13 -6.44 -5.54
CA ALA A 440 23.27 -5.10 -4.98
C ALA A 440 22.19 -4.77 -3.93
N LEU A 441 20.98 -5.32 -4.10
CA LEU A 441 19.85 -5.15 -3.16
C LEU A 441 19.96 -6.03 -1.91
N ALA A 442 20.73 -7.12 -1.96
CA ALA A 442 20.96 -7.96 -0.77
C ALA A 442 22.02 -7.36 0.17
N ASP A 443 22.92 -6.53 -0.38
CA ASP A 443 24.01 -5.84 0.32
C ASP A 443 23.62 -4.43 0.84
N SER A 444 22.45 -3.92 0.45
CA SER A 444 21.86 -2.64 0.87
C SER A 444 20.93 -2.78 2.06
#